data_AF-A0A5C4PRA1-F1
#
_entry.id   AF-A0A5C4PRA1-F1
#
_cell.length_a   1.000
_cell.length_b   1.000
_cell.length_c   1.000
_cell.angle_alpha   90.00
_cell.angle_beta   90.00
_cell.angle_gamma   90.00
#
_symmetry.space_group_name_H-M   'P 1'
#
loop_
_entity.id
_entity.type
_entity.pdbx_description
1 polymer ?
#
loop_
_entity_poly.entity_id
_entity_poly.type
_entity_poly.pdbx_seq_one_letter_code
_entity_poly.pdbx_strand_id
1 'polypeptide(L)'
;MIFIVTLVITEIGIFFPYLISMDFSGYLSNVLLIHYYGLKYIIVSFFVYLLVDFISGGFKKHTINYTKQRLMDKSKKHLLELGYQQEDLKLPQEEPLSKKEGIHVFFEALGESNPNDNILDAFRFLNAGFRYEKITNSGVESECWRFLDTGVEFEFDAESMLKGIILFIKKQQDFQSYLYVKNLILGLREESNSKEVEKLMVSLGLQSVDITTYKLNNKFIVFQFDSNDELQFIRFYLE
;
A
#
# COMPACT_ATOMS: atom_id res chain seq x y z
N MET A 1 25.39 -2.45 26.97
CA MET A 1 24.91 -3.30 25.86
C MET A 1 24.42 -4.68 26.32
N ILE A 2 25.13 -5.36 27.24
CA ILE A 2 24.66 -6.65 27.82
C ILE A 2 23.41 -6.47 28.72
N PHE A 3 23.27 -5.32 29.39
CA PHE A 3 22.14 -5.04 30.31
C PHE A 3 20.76 -4.91 29.63
N ILE A 4 20.69 -4.51 28.36
CA ILE A 4 19.40 -4.33 27.65
C ILE A 4 18.86 -5.68 27.16
N VAL A 5 19.75 -6.60 26.79
CA VAL A 5 19.37 -7.96 26.33
C VAL A 5 18.79 -8.78 27.48
N THR A 6 19.32 -8.63 28.70
CA THR A 6 18.78 -9.32 29.88
C THR A 6 17.40 -8.77 30.27
N LEU A 7 17.17 -7.45 30.16
CA LEU A 7 15.90 -6.83 30.54
C LEU A 7 14.72 -7.31 29.66
N VAL A 8 14.94 -7.39 28.34
CA VAL A 8 13.90 -7.83 27.38
C VAL A 8 13.57 -9.32 27.54
N ILE A 9 14.53 -10.17 27.89
CA ILE A 9 14.28 -11.60 28.14
C ILE A 9 13.52 -11.80 29.45
N THR A 10 13.74 -10.93 30.45
CA THR A 10 13.12 -11.08 31.77
C THR A 10 11.65 -10.60 31.77
N GLU A 11 11.32 -9.51 31.08
CA GLU A 11 9.92 -9.03 31.01
C GLU A 11 9.00 -9.93 30.18
N ILE A 12 9.51 -10.56 29.12
CA ILE A 12 8.75 -11.55 28.34
C ILE A 12 8.47 -12.82 29.18
N GLY A 13 9.34 -13.17 30.12
CA GLY A 13 9.13 -14.28 31.05
C GLY A 13 8.07 -14.03 32.12
N ILE A 14 7.78 -12.76 32.45
CA ILE A 14 6.86 -12.38 33.54
C ILE A 14 5.40 -12.30 33.06
N PHE A 15 5.15 -12.11 31.75
CA PHE A 15 3.79 -11.98 31.21
C PHE A 15 3.04 -13.30 30.92
N PHE A 16 3.68 -14.46 31.10
CA PHE A 16 3.13 -15.76 30.70
C PHE A 16 2.95 -16.88 31.75
N PRO A 17 2.82 -16.65 33.08
CA PRO A 17 2.43 -17.74 33.98
C PRO A 17 0.94 -18.13 33.89
N TYR A 18 0.09 -17.31 33.29
CA TYR A 18 -1.37 -17.51 33.35
C TYR A 18 -1.96 -18.52 32.36
N LEU A 19 -1.14 -19.13 31.50
CA LEU A 19 -1.59 -20.10 30.48
C LEU A 19 -1.23 -21.57 30.80
N ILE A 20 -0.67 -21.86 31.98
CA ILE A 20 -0.13 -23.19 32.32
C ILE A 20 -1.15 -24.08 33.08
N SER A 21 -2.40 -23.68 33.27
CA SER A 21 -3.41 -24.52 33.95
C SER A 21 -4.57 -24.97 33.06
N MET A 22 -4.28 -25.48 31.86
CA MET A 22 -5.25 -26.24 31.07
C MET A 22 -4.64 -27.57 30.64
N ASP A 23 -5.06 -28.63 31.33
CA ASP A 23 -4.79 -30.02 30.94
C ASP A 23 -5.48 -30.32 29.60
N PHE A 24 -4.70 -30.31 28.52
CA PHE A 24 -5.10 -30.87 27.24
C PHE A 24 -4.30 -32.12 26.96
N SER A 25 -5.04 -33.23 26.80
CA SER A 25 -4.53 -34.57 26.54
C SER A 25 -3.50 -34.62 25.40
N GLY A 26 -2.55 -35.56 25.53
CA GLY A 26 -1.24 -35.57 24.89
C GLY A 26 -1.14 -35.48 23.36
N TYR A 27 -2.24 -35.49 22.60
CA TYR A 27 -2.24 -35.30 21.14
C TYR A 27 -2.34 -33.83 20.70
N LEU A 28 -3.08 -33.01 21.45
CA LEU A 28 -3.16 -31.56 21.21
C LEU A 28 -1.87 -30.85 21.62
N SER A 29 -1.14 -31.41 22.61
CA SER A 29 0.10 -30.82 23.11
C SER A 29 1.18 -30.74 22.04
N ASN A 30 1.36 -31.77 21.20
CA ASN A 30 2.42 -31.80 20.18
C ASN A 30 2.14 -30.87 19.00
N VAL A 31 0.88 -30.76 18.56
CA VAL A 31 0.50 -29.84 17.48
C VAL A 31 0.64 -28.39 17.95
N LEU A 32 0.21 -28.08 19.17
CA LEU A 32 0.42 -26.77 19.79
C LEU A 32 1.90 -26.50 20.04
N LEU A 33 2.70 -27.51 20.40
CA LEU A 33 4.15 -27.37 20.56
C LEU A 33 4.83 -27.01 19.24
N ILE A 34 4.46 -27.67 18.14
CA ILE A 34 5.01 -27.42 16.80
C ILE A 34 4.61 -26.02 16.32
N HIS A 35 3.36 -25.60 16.54
CA HIS A 35 2.92 -24.23 16.23
C HIS A 35 3.62 -23.20 17.12
N TYR A 36 3.82 -23.49 18.40
CA TYR A 36 4.53 -22.64 19.35
C TYR A 36 6.00 -22.47 18.97
N TYR A 37 6.72 -23.55 18.66
CA TYR A 37 8.11 -23.49 18.23
C TYR A 37 8.28 -22.89 16.83
N GLY A 38 7.35 -23.15 15.90
CA GLY A 38 7.32 -22.53 14.58
C GLY A 38 7.13 -21.01 14.67
N LEU A 39 6.17 -20.56 15.48
CA LEU A 39 5.92 -19.14 15.73
C LEU A 39 7.11 -18.48 16.43
N LYS A 40 7.71 -19.15 17.41
CA LYS A 40 8.92 -18.67 18.11
C LYS A 40 10.11 -18.54 17.17
N TYR A 41 10.26 -19.47 16.22
CA TYR A 41 11.32 -19.41 15.19
C TYR A 41 11.09 -18.26 14.21
N ILE A 42 9.84 -18.01 13.81
CA ILE A 42 9.46 -16.89 12.93
C ILE A 42 9.75 -15.55 13.62
N ILE A 43 9.33 -15.41 14.88
CA ILE A 43 9.54 -14.18 15.67
C ILE A 43 11.03 -13.94 15.90
N VAL A 44 11.78 -14.97 16.32
CA VAL A 44 13.23 -14.85 16.51
C VAL A 44 13.95 -14.53 15.20
N SER A 45 13.54 -15.14 14.08
CA SER A 45 14.12 -14.83 12.76
C SER A 45 13.83 -13.39 12.33
N PHE A 46 12.64 -12.87 12.63
CA PHE A 46 12.25 -11.49 12.36
C PHE A 46 13.05 -10.48 13.22
N PHE A 47 13.28 -10.79 14.49
CA PHE A 47 14.10 -9.93 15.36
C PHE A 47 15.58 -9.99 15.02
N VAL A 48 16.12 -11.16 14.66
CA VAL A 48 17.49 -11.28 14.14
C VAL A 48 17.63 -10.48 12.83
N TYR A 49 16.61 -10.50 11.97
CA TYR A 49 16.57 -9.71 10.74
C TYR A 49 16.61 -8.20 11.02
N LEU A 50 15.76 -7.69 11.91
CA LEU A 50 15.77 -6.28 12.31
C LEU A 50 17.10 -5.86 12.97
N LEU A 51 17.71 -6.76 13.76
CA LEU A 51 18.99 -6.52 14.41
C LEU A 51 20.13 -6.45 13.38
N VAL A 52 20.14 -7.34 12.39
CA VAL A 52 21.12 -7.31 11.29
C VAL A 52 20.96 -6.04 10.45
N ASP A 53 19.72 -5.64 10.16
CA ASP A 53 19.43 -4.41 9.41
C ASP A 53 19.91 -3.16 10.15
N PHE A 54 19.66 -3.11 11.47
CA PHE A 54 20.10 -2.03 12.35
C PHE A 54 21.63 -1.96 12.51
N ILE A 55 22.31 -3.10 12.67
CA ILE A 55 23.78 -3.17 12.82
C ILE A 55 24.49 -2.89 11.49
N SER A 56 23.89 -3.23 10.36
CA SER A 56 24.54 -3.15 9.05
C SER A 56 24.61 -1.73 8.47
N GLY A 57 24.02 -0.70 9.10
CA GLY A 57 24.29 0.70 8.78
C GLY A 57 24.26 1.05 7.27
N GLY A 58 23.30 0.50 6.53
CA GLY A 58 23.16 0.74 5.09
C GLY A 58 24.03 -0.13 4.18
N PHE A 59 24.02 -1.45 4.37
CA PHE A 59 24.55 -2.37 3.35
C PHE A 59 23.69 -2.32 2.07
N LYS A 60 24.35 -2.23 0.90
CA LYS A 60 23.73 -2.05 -0.43
C LYS A 60 22.53 -2.98 -0.66
N LYS A 61 21.41 -2.38 -1.08
CA LYS A 61 20.08 -2.96 -1.42
C LYS A 61 20.13 -4.29 -2.21
N HIS A 62 21.17 -4.52 -3.03
CA HIS A 62 21.34 -5.75 -3.80
C HIS A 62 21.67 -7.00 -2.96
N THR A 63 22.46 -6.87 -1.89
CA THR A 63 22.88 -8.01 -1.05
C THR A 63 21.76 -8.47 -0.11
N ILE A 64 20.89 -7.53 0.27
CA ILE A 64 19.70 -7.79 1.10
C ILE A 64 18.68 -8.62 0.31
N ASN A 65 18.42 -8.30 -0.96
CA ASN A 65 17.49 -9.08 -1.79
C ASN A 65 17.96 -10.53 -2.02
N TYR A 66 19.26 -10.73 -2.26
CA TYR A 66 19.82 -12.08 -2.42
C TYR A 66 19.73 -12.92 -1.14
N THR A 67 20.01 -12.29 0.01
CA THR A 67 19.95 -12.96 1.32
C THR A 67 18.51 -13.26 1.73
N LYS A 68 17.57 -12.35 1.44
CA LYS A 68 16.13 -12.52 1.63
C LYS A 68 15.61 -13.72 0.84
N GLN A 69 15.94 -13.79 -0.45
CA GLN A 69 15.46 -14.85 -1.33
C GLN A 69 16.01 -16.22 -0.91
N ARG A 70 17.30 -16.29 -0.56
CA ARG A 70 17.93 -17.52 -0.06
C ARG A 70 17.36 -18.00 1.28
N LEU A 71 17.01 -17.09 2.18
CA LEU A 71 16.33 -17.42 3.45
C LEU A 71 14.90 -17.91 3.20
N MET A 72 14.16 -17.27 2.29
CA MET A 72 12.82 -17.69 1.90
C MET A 72 12.82 -19.08 1.27
N ASP A 73 13.76 -19.38 0.37
CA ASP A 73 13.88 -20.70 -0.25
C ASP A 73 14.21 -21.79 0.77
N LYS A 74 15.09 -21.48 1.73
CA LYS A 74 15.45 -22.41 2.81
C LYS A 74 14.28 -22.68 3.75
N SER A 75 13.52 -21.65 4.12
CA SER A 75 12.31 -21.80 4.94
C SER A 75 11.21 -22.56 4.19
N LYS A 76 10.98 -22.27 2.91
CA LYS A 76 10.01 -22.99 2.07
C LYS A 76 10.34 -24.47 1.97
N LYS A 77 11.62 -24.80 1.73
CA LYS A 77 12.09 -26.19 1.71
C LYS A 77 11.84 -26.89 3.05
N HIS A 78 12.14 -26.23 4.16
CA HIS A 78 11.94 -26.80 5.48
C HIS A 78 10.46 -27.02 5.82
N LEU A 79 9.57 -26.11 5.40
CA LEU A 79 8.13 -26.26 5.59
C LEU A 79 7.55 -27.41 4.74
N LEU A 80 8.04 -27.61 3.51
CA LEU A 80 7.70 -28.79 2.71
C LEU A 80 8.15 -30.09 3.38
N GLU A 81 9.37 -30.11 3.96
CA GLU A 81 9.88 -31.26 4.73
C GLU A 81 9.04 -31.56 5.99
N LEU A 82 8.38 -30.54 6.56
CA LEU A 82 7.45 -30.67 7.69
C LEU A 82 6.01 -31.05 7.27
N GLY A 83 5.76 -31.30 5.98
CA GLY A 83 4.48 -31.82 5.48
C GLY A 83 3.45 -30.76 5.08
N TYR A 84 3.82 -29.48 5.01
CA TYR A 84 2.94 -28.43 4.48
C TYR A 84 2.77 -28.59 2.97
N GLN A 85 1.53 -28.47 2.47
CA GLN A 85 1.27 -28.58 1.04
C GLN A 85 1.79 -27.35 0.31
N GLN A 86 2.22 -27.52 -0.93
CA GLN A 86 2.77 -26.43 -1.75
C GLN A 86 1.74 -25.31 -2.00
N GLU A 87 0.45 -25.63 -1.91
CA GLU A 87 -0.67 -24.70 -2.01
C GLU A 87 -0.78 -23.76 -0.79
N ASP A 88 -0.46 -24.27 0.40
CA ASP A 88 -0.42 -23.49 1.66
C ASP A 88 0.84 -22.62 1.77
N LEU A 89 1.84 -22.90 0.93
CA LEU A 89 3.10 -22.16 0.81
C LEU A 89 3.09 -21.12 -0.31
N LYS A 90 1.92 -20.88 -0.92
CA LYS A 90 1.72 -19.70 -1.76
C LYS A 90 1.81 -18.49 -0.83
N LEU A 91 2.91 -17.75 -0.96
CA LEU A 91 3.00 -16.41 -0.40
C LEU A 91 1.75 -15.64 -0.85
N PRO A 92 1.17 -14.77 0.01
CA PRO A 92 0.27 -13.75 -0.49
C PRO A 92 0.93 -13.16 -1.72
N GLN A 93 0.26 -13.20 -2.88
CA GLN A 93 0.74 -12.44 -4.02
C GLN A 93 0.98 -11.03 -3.49
N GLU A 94 2.19 -10.49 -3.70
CA GLU A 94 2.43 -9.09 -3.36
C GLU A 94 1.30 -8.34 -4.04
N GLU A 95 0.40 -7.74 -3.24
CA GLU A 95 -0.61 -6.83 -3.76
C GLU A 95 0.16 -5.91 -4.72
N PRO A 96 -0.29 -5.73 -5.98
CA PRO A 96 0.52 -5.17 -7.08
C PRO A 96 0.93 -3.69 -6.87
N LEU A 97 0.74 -3.22 -5.66
CA LEU A 97 0.53 -1.87 -5.26
C LEU A 97 0.79 -2.06 -3.74
N SER A 98 1.80 -1.43 -3.14
CA SER A 98 2.04 -1.61 -1.68
C SER A 98 1.15 -0.67 -0.86
N LYS A 99 0.44 -1.14 0.18
CA LYS A 99 -0.36 -0.32 1.14
C LYS A 99 0.35 0.90 1.76
N LYS A 100 1.63 1.12 1.45
CA LYS A 100 2.42 2.28 1.88
C LYS A 100 2.30 3.48 0.94
N GLU A 101 1.75 3.31 -0.27
CA GLU A 101 1.65 4.37 -1.28
C GLU A 101 0.22 4.93 -1.33
N GLY A 102 0.09 6.26 -1.40
CA GLY A 102 -1.21 6.94 -1.35
C GLY A 102 -2.11 6.63 -2.55
N ILE A 103 -1.54 6.19 -3.68
CA ILE A 103 -2.29 5.81 -4.88
C ILE A 103 -3.38 4.76 -4.60
N HIS A 104 -3.15 3.85 -3.65
CA HIS A 104 -4.12 2.85 -3.23
C HIS A 104 -5.40 3.42 -2.71
N VAL A 105 -5.28 4.42 -1.84
CA VAL A 105 -6.42 4.98 -1.13
C VAL A 105 -7.41 5.55 -2.16
N PHE A 106 -6.89 6.17 -3.22
CA PHE A 106 -7.70 6.67 -4.33
C PHE A 106 -8.23 5.54 -5.22
N PHE A 107 -7.40 4.54 -5.55
CA PHE A 107 -7.85 3.40 -6.35
C PHE A 107 -8.93 2.59 -5.63
N GLU A 108 -8.84 2.33 -4.33
CA GLU A 108 -9.83 1.58 -3.56
C GLU A 108 -11.16 2.33 -3.43
N ALA A 109 -11.14 3.66 -3.34
CA ALA A 109 -12.36 4.47 -3.30
C ALA A 109 -13.14 4.50 -4.62
N LEU A 110 -12.46 4.36 -5.77
CA LEU A 110 -13.14 4.37 -7.07
C LEU A 110 -14.19 3.25 -7.17
N GLY A 111 -15.42 3.64 -7.51
CA GLY A 111 -16.55 2.74 -7.76
C GLY A 111 -17.37 2.41 -6.54
N GLU A 112 -17.07 3.05 -5.42
CA GLU A 112 -17.90 2.96 -4.22
C GLU A 112 -19.03 3.98 -4.28
N SER A 113 -20.18 3.63 -3.69
CA SER A 113 -21.31 4.54 -3.51
C SER A 113 -21.12 5.36 -2.24
N ASN A 114 -21.37 6.66 -2.31
CA ASN A 114 -21.40 7.48 -1.10
C ASN A 114 -22.68 7.20 -0.28
N PRO A 115 -22.60 6.92 1.04
CA PRO A 115 -21.40 6.88 1.89
C PRO A 115 -20.66 5.53 1.86
N ASN A 116 -19.32 5.59 1.92
CA ASN A 116 -18.45 4.42 1.99
C ASN A 116 -17.16 4.74 2.78
N ASP A 117 -16.64 3.75 3.51
CA ASP A 117 -15.44 3.89 4.33
C ASP A 117 -14.18 4.18 3.48
N ASN A 118 -14.05 3.60 2.28
CA ASN A 118 -12.91 3.85 1.40
C ASN A 118 -12.90 5.31 0.90
N ILE A 119 -14.08 5.85 0.59
CA ILE A 119 -14.23 7.27 0.23
C ILE A 119 -13.87 8.16 1.42
N LEU A 120 -14.29 7.78 2.63
CA LEU A 120 -13.98 8.51 3.85
C LEU A 120 -12.48 8.45 4.21
N ASP A 121 -11.80 7.35 3.93
CA ASP A 121 -10.35 7.24 4.16
C ASP A 121 -9.57 8.08 3.14
N ALA A 122 -10.00 8.12 1.87
CA ALA A 122 -9.47 9.06 0.88
C ALA A 122 -9.71 10.52 1.28
N PHE A 123 -10.86 10.81 1.86
CA PHE A 123 -11.18 12.13 2.42
C PHE A 123 -10.24 12.50 3.58
N ARG A 124 -10.07 11.60 4.55
CA ARG A 124 -9.20 11.80 5.73
C ARG A 124 -7.74 12.01 5.33
N PHE A 125 -7.30 11.38 4.26
CA PHE A 125 -5.95 11.56 3.71
C PHE A 125 -5.66 13.03 3.36
N LEU A 126 -6.68 13.79 2.94
CA LEU A 126 -6.52 15.20 2.56
C LEU A 126 -6.51 16.14 3.77
N ASN A 127 -7.20 15.77 4.86
CA ASN A 127 -7.31 16.57 6.09
C ASN A 127 -7.73 18.03 5.83
N ALA A 128 -8.69 18.23 4.91
CA ALA A 128 -9.15 19.55 4.48
C ALA A 128 -10.67 19.62 4.31
N GLY A 129 -11.21 20.84 4.36
CA GLY A 129 -12.60 21.09 3.97
C GLY A 129 -12.79 20.99 2.46
N PHE A 130 -14.02 20.75 2.03
CA PHE A 130 -14.37 20.68 0.61
C PHE A 130 -15.60 21.54 0.30
N ARG A 131 -15.73 21.90 -0.99
CA ARG A 131 -16.93 22.50 -1.55
C ARG A 131 -17.71 21.42 -2.29
N TYR A 132 -19.01 21.40 -2.05
CA TYR A 132 -19.94 20.56 -2.79
C TYR A 132 -20.52 21.34 -3.96
N GLU A 133 -20.49 20.77 -5.16
CA GLU A 133 -21.08 21.35 -6.36
C GLU A 133 -21.85 20.30 -7.16
N LYS A 134 -22.98 20.70 -7.73
CA LYS A 134 -23.70 19.91 -8.73
C LYS A 134 -23.46 20.50 -10.11
N ILE A 135 -23.03 19.67 -11.05
CA ILE A 135 -22.76 20.05 -12.42
C ILE A 135 -23.70 19.27 -13.33
N THR A 136 -24.47 19.99 -14.15
CA THR A 136 -25.31 19.40 -15.19
C THR A 136 -24.63 19.61 -16.54
N ASN A 137 -24.08 18.54 -17.12
CA ASN A 137 -23.46 18.57 -18.44
C ASN A 137 -24.28 17.73 -19.42
N SER A 138 -24.77 18.34 -20.50
CA SER A 138 -25.56 17.67 -21.53
C SER A 138 -26.79 16.90 -21.00
N GLY A 139 -27.40 17.39 -19.91
CA GLY A 139 -28.54 16.76 -19.25
C GLY A 139 -28.19 15.64 -18.26
N VAL A 140 -26.91 15.33 -18.08
CA VAL A 140 -26.42 14.40 -17.06
C VAL A 140 -26.01 15.21 -15.84
N GLU A 141 -26.60 14.90 -14.68
CA GLU A 141 -26.17 15.45 -13.40
C GLU A 141 -24.97 14.66 -12.87
N SER A 142 -23.98 15.39 -12.39
CA SER A 142 -22.80 14.88 -11.70
C SER A 142 -22.59 15.71 -10.44
N GLU A 143 -22.06 15.08 -9.41
CA GLU A 143 -21.74 15.76 -8.15
C GLU A 143 -20.22 15.82 -8.00
N CYS A 144 -19.70 16.97 -7.58
CA CYS A 144 -18.27 17.19 -7.40
C CYS A 144 -17.98 17.62 -5.97
N TRP A 145 -17.00 16.99 -5.35
CA TRP A 145 -16.45 17.43 -4.07
C TRP A 145 -15.05 17.99 -4.29
N ARG A 146 -14.91 19.29 -4.09
CA ARG A 146 -13.72 20.07 -4.45
C ARG A 146 -12.93 20.50 -3.21
N PHE A 147 -11.75 19.92 -3.03
CA PHE A 147 -10.80 20.26 -1.99
C PHE A 147 -9.78 21.26 -2.54
N LEU A 148 -10.21 22.52 -2.62
CA LEU A 148 -9.44 23.58 -3.27
C LEU A 148 -8.05 23.76 -2.65
N ASP A 149 -7.94 23.67 -1.32
CA ASP A 149 -6.69 23.89 -0.59
C ASP A 149 -5.68 22.74 -0.74
N THR A 150 -6.14 21.54 -1.12
CA THR A 150 -5.27 20.38 -1.32
C THR A 150 -5.13 20.00 -2.79
N GLY A 151 -5.81 20.68 -3.70
CA GLY A 151 -5.73 20.36 -5.13
C GLY A 151 -6.36 19.02 -5.48
N VAL A 152 -7.50 18.66 -4.88
CA VAL A 152 -8.18 17.39 -5.17
C VAL A 152 -9.65 17.60 -5.51
N GLU A 153 -10.14 16.88 -6.50
CA GLU A 153 -11.56 16.85 -6.87
C GLU A 153 -12.04 15.40 -6.96
N PHE A 154 -13.20 15.12 -6.38
CA PHE A 154 -13.91 13.85 -6.50
C PHE A 154 -15.13 14.07 -7.38
N GLU A 155 -15.36 13.19 -8.34
CA GLU A 155 -16.46 13.24 -9.30
C GLU A 155 -17.36 12.03 -9.12
N PHE A 156 -18.63 12.28 -8.82
CA PHE A 156 -19.66 11.28 -8.64
C PHE A 156 -20.66 11.33 -9.79
N ASP A 157 -21.16 10.17 -10.20
CA ASP A 157 -22.28 10.08 -11.13
C ASP A 157 -23.64 10.36 -10.45
N ALA A 158 -24.71 10.26 -11.24
CA ALA A 158 -26.08 10.47 -10.78
C ALA A 158 -26.54 9.45 -9.72
N GLU A 159 -25.87 8.30 -9.61
CA GLU A 159 -26.13 7.27 -8.60
C GLU A 159 -25.26 7.45 -7.36
N SER A 160 -24.55 8.58 -7.25
CA SER A 160 -23.61 8.88 -6.17
C SER A 160 -22.42 7.89 -6.09
N MET A 161 -22.07 7.27 -7.21
CA MET A 161 -20.90 6.40 -7.33
C MET A 161 -19.67 7.22 -7.70
N LEU A 162 -18.56 7.02 -6.99
CA LEU A 162 -17.31 7.73 -7.27
C LEU A 162 -16.71 7.25 -8.59
N LYS A 163 -16.78 8.09 -9.62
CA LYS A 163 -16.30 7.78 -10.99
C LYS A 163 -14.93 8.33 -11.28
N GLY A 164 -14.56 9.45 -10.67
CA GLY A 164 -13.32 10.15 -10.96
C GLY A 164 -12.71 10.77 -9.72
N ILE A 165 -11.38 10.80 -9.67
CA ILE A 165 -10.61 11.57 -8.70
C ILE A 165 -9.51 12.29 -9.46
N ILE A 166 -9.40 13.60 -9.31
CA ILE A 166 -8.38 14.43 -9.96
C ILE A 166 -7.47 15.02 -8.89
N LEU A 167 -6.17 14.85 -9.06
CA LEU A 167 -5.12 15.49 -8.25
C LEU A 167 -4.41 16.54 -9.11
N PHE A 168 -4.54 17.80 -8.73
CA PHE A 168 -3.87 18.93 -9.38
C PHE A 168 -2.44 19.05 -8.86
N ILE A 169 -1.47 18.61 -9.64
CA ILE A 169 -0.04 18.60 -9.25
C ILE A 169 0.51 20.03 -9.28
N LYS A 170 0.13 20.79 -10.31
CA LYS A 170 0.39 22.23 -10.37
C LYS A 170 -0.89 23.00 -10.04
N LYS A 171 -0.73 24.22 -9.52
CA LYS A 171 -1.83 25.14 -9.23
C LYS A 171 -2.66 25.37 -10.50
N GLN A 172 -3.97 25.16 -10.41
CA GLN A 172 -4.90 25.27 -11.53
C GLN A 172 -6.15 26.03 -11.11
N GLN A 173 -6.41 27.18 -11.73
CA GLN A 173 -7.54 28.05 -11.40
C GLN A 173 -7.64 28.31 -9.87
N ASP A 174 -8.68 27.77 -9.24
CA ASP A 174 -8.99 27.90 -7.81
C ASP A 174 -8.34 26.80 -6.95
N PHE A 175 -7.77 25.76 -7.56
CA PHE A 175 -7.10 24.66 -6.86
C PHE A 175 -5.63 24.99 -6.58
N GLN A 176 -5.22 24.79 -5.33
CA GLN A 176 -3.82 24.73 -4.93
C GLN A 176 -3.14 23.46 -5.48
N SER A 177 -1.82 23.44 -5.46
CA SER A 177 -1.04 22.23 -5.77
C SER A 177 -1.23 21.15 -4.70
N TYR A 178 -1.34 19.91 -5.15
CA TYR A 178 -1.31 18.72 -4.31
C TYR A 178 0.11 18.46 -3.79
N LEU A 179 0.33 18.74 -2.51
CA LEU A 179 1.67 18.76 -1.90
C LEU A 179 2.30 17.38 -1.66
N TYR A 180 1.53 16.30 -1.79
CA TYR A 180 1.94 14.95 -1.39
C TYR A 180 2.23 14.01 -2.56
N VAL A 181 2.64 14.55 -3.71
CA VAL A 181 2.95 13.77 -4.94
C VAL A 181 3.91 12.60 -4.67
N LYS A 182 4.98 12.87 -3.92
CA LYS A 182 5.99 11.85 -3.56
C LYS A 182 5.44 10.70 -2.70
N ASN A 183 4.34 10.94 -1.99
CA ASN A 183 3.67 9.94 -1.16
C ASN A 183 2.62 9.17 -1.97
N LEU A 184 2.16 9.72 -3.11
CA LEU A 184 1.19 9.08 -3.98
C LEU A 184 1.80 7.84 -4.63
N ILE A 185 2.94 8.01 -5.29
CA ILE A 185 3.72 6.95 -5.95
C ILE A 185 5.18 7.18 -5.59
N LEU A 186 5.86 6.16 -5.07
CA LEU A 186 7.26 6.31 -4.70
C LEU A 186 8.12 6.63 -5.93
N GLY A 187 8.81 7.78 -5.88
CA GLY A 187 9.69 8.23 -6.96
C GLY A 187 9.04 9.22 -7.93
N LEU A 188 7.71 9.39 -7.88
CA LEU A 188 7.03 10.45 -8.62
C LEU A 188 7.32 11.82 -7.98
N ARG A 189 7.52 12.83 -8.82
CA ARG A 189 7.77 14.22 -8.41
C ARG A 189 6.89 15.17 -9.20
N GLU A 190 6.77 16.41 -8.72
CA GLU A 190 6.00 17.44 -9.41
C GLU A 190 6.61 17.82 -10.77
N GLU A 191 7.92 17.63 -10.95
CA GLU A 191 8.66 17.90 -12.18
C GLU A 191 8.82 16.66 -13.05
N SER A 192 8.18 15.54 -12.70
CA SER A 192 8.29 14.31 -13.48
C SER A 192 7.71 14.50 -14.87
N ASN A 193 8.47 14.06 -15.87
CA ASN A 193 8.05 14.05 -17.27
C ASN A 193 7.39 12.74 -17.68
N SER A 194 6.77 12.72 -18.87
CA SER A 194 6.05 11.54 -19.39
C SER A 194 6.90 10.26 -19.39
N LYS A 195 8.19 10.34 -19.76
CA LYS A 195 9.09 9.17 -19.79
C LYS A 195 9.44 8.64 -18.41
N GLU A 196 9.53 9.52 -17.40
CA GLU A 196 9.75 9.11 -16.02
C GLU A 196 8.51 8.42 -15.46
N VAL A 197 7.33 8.98 -15.72
CA VAL A 197 6.04 8.39 -15.32
C VAL A 197 5.85 7.02 -15.96
N GLU A 198 6.11 6.88 -17.25
CA GLU A 198 6.01 5.60 -17.96
C GLU A 198 6.84 4.51 -17.28
N LYS A 199 8.11 4.81 -16.98
CA LYS A 199 9.00 3.86 -16.28
C LYS A 199 8.46 3.47 -14.92
N LEU A 200 7.93 4.44 -14.16
CA LEU A 200 7.35 4.18 -12.83
C LEU A 200 6.12 3.29 -12.95
N MET A 201 5.19 3.60 -13.85
CA MET A 201 3.93 2.86 -14.00
C MET A 201 4.18 1.42 -14.46
N VAL A 202 5.09 1.23 -15.43
CA VAL A 202 5.49 -0.12 -15.87
C VAL A 202 6.16 -0.89 -14.72
N SER A 203 6.96 -0.23 -13.89
CA SER A 203 7.60 -0.88 -12.73
C SER A 203 6.62 -1.31 -11.64
N LEU A 204 5.47 -0.63 -11.55
CA LEU A 204 4.35 -0.98 -10.67
C LEU A 204 3.42 -2.05 -11.27
N GLY A 205 3.71 -2.53 -12.49
CA GLY A 205 2.91 -3.57 -13.14
C GLY A 205 1.59 -3.08 -13.72
N LEU A 206 1.39 -1.76 -13.87
CA LEU A 206 0.23 -1.23 -14.59
C LEU A 206 0.39 -1.45 -16.10
N GLN A 207 -0.72 -1.79 -16.76
CA GLN A 207 -0.74 -1.96 -18.20
C GLN A 207 -0.87 -0.60 -18.88
N SER A 208 0.09 -0.21 -19.73
CA SER A 208 -0.05 0.96 -20.60
C SER A 208 -1.14 0.73 -21.65
N VAL A 209 -2.08 1.66 -21.72
CA VAL A 209 -3.08 1.78 -22.78
C VAL A 209 -2.55 2.72 -23.87
N ASP A 210 -1.97 3.84 -23.42
CA ASP A 210 -1.19 4.77 -24.22
C ASP A 210 -0.06 5.39 -23.37
N ILE A 211 0.62 6.41 -23.88
CA ILE A 211 1.78 7.04 -23.22
C ILE A 211 1.42 7.76 -21.90
N THR A 212 0.16 8.14 -21.73
CA THR A 212 -0.38 8.88 -20.57
C THR A 212 -1.36 8.08 -19.74
N THR A 213 -1.94 7.02 -20.30
CA THR A 213 -3.03 6.24 -19.71
C THR A 213 -2.55 4.84 -19.33
N TYR A 214 -2.77 4.48 -18.07
CA TYR A 214 -2.42 3.17 -17.53
C TYR A 214 -3.63 2.54 -16.84
N LYS A 215 -3.73 1.22 -16.91
CA LYS A 215 -4.86 0.44 -16.42
C LYS A 215 -4.42 -0.58 -15.40
N LEU A 216 -5.25 -0.75 -14.37
CA LEU A 216 -5.21 -1.87 -13.43
C LEU A 216 -6.64 -2.36 -13.20
N ASN A 217 -6.93 -3.61 -13.59
CA ASN A 217 -8.28 -4.17 -13.59
C ASN A 217 -9.25 -3.33 -14.43
N ASN A 218 -10.30 -2.76 -13.85
CA ASN A 218 -11.26 -1.86 -14.50
C ASN A 218 -11.05 -0.37 -14.15
N LYS A 219 -9.93 -0.05 -13.49
CA LYS A 219 -9.57 1.29 -13.03
C LYS A 219 -8.43 1.84 -13.87
N PHE A 220 -8.48 3.14 -14.13
CA PHE A 220 -7.54 3.83 -15.01
C PHE A 220 -6.87 4.98 -14.25
N ILE A 221 -5.63 5.26 -14.63
CA ILE A 221 -4.88 6.43 -14.23
C ILE A 221 -4.36 7.13 -15.48
N VAL A 222 -4.65 8.43 -15.58
CA VAL A 222 -4.20 9.30 -16.65
C VAL A 222 -3.30 10.37 -16.06
N PHE A 223 -2.16 10.59 -16.71
CA PHE A 223 -1.23 11.65 -16.38
C PHE A 223 -1.27 12.71 -17.48
N GLN A 224 -1.66 13.93 -17.13
CA GLN A 224 -1.64 15.05 -18.06
C GLN A 224 -0.36 15.84 -17.88
N PHE A 225 0.31 16.12 -19.00
CA PHE A 225 1.50 16.96 -19.07
C PHE A 225 1.19 18.27 -19.79
N ASP A 226 1.95 19.32 -19.51
CA ASP A 226 1.91 20.57 -20.27
C ASP A 226 2.82 20.54 -21.52
N SER A 227 2.96 21.69 -22.18
CA SER A 227 3.81 21.84 -23.37
C SER A 227 5.30 21.64 -23.11
N ASN A 228 5.74 21.71 -21.86
CA ASN A 228 7.13 21.49 -21.44
C ASN A 228 7.35 20.05 -20.96
N ASP A 229 6.35 19.17 -21.11
CA ASP A 229 6.37 17.79 -20.59
C ASP A 229 6.46 17.75 -19.05
N GLU A 230 5.92 18.74 -18.35
CA GLU A 230 5.80 18.74 -16.88
C GLU A 230 4.42 18.26 -16.45
N LEU A 231 4.37 17.42 -15.40
CA LEU A 231 3.13 16.85 -14.88
C LEU A 231 2.21 17.94 -14.29
N GLN A 232 0.99 18.04 -14.85
CA GLN A 232 -0.01 19.04 -14.48
C GLN A 232 -1.07 18.48 -13.53
N PHE A 233 -1.65 17.33 -13.86
CA PHE A 233 -2.60 16.63 -13.02
C PHE A 233 -2.58 15.13 -13.26
N ILE A 234 -3.10 14.39 -12.27
CA ILE A 234 -3.31 12.95 -12.32
C ILE A 234 -4.80 12.71 -12.15
N ARG A 235 -5.40 11.92 -13.04
CA ARG A 235 -6.80 11.54 -12.95
C ARG A 235 -6.93 10.04 -12.78
N PHE A 236 -7.59 9.62 -11.72
CA PHE A 236 -8.08 8.26 -11.53
C PHE A 236 -9.52 8.21 -12.02
N TYR A 237 -9.90 7.19 -12.78
CA TYR A 237 -11.31 7.03 -13.17
C TYR A 237 -11.69 5.57 -13.42
N LEU A 238 -12.99 5.34 -13.48
CA LEU A 238 -13.61 4.08 -13.87
C LEU A 238 -14.17 4.15 -15.29
N GLU A 239 -14.07 3.04 -16.01
CA GLU A 239 -14.74 2.80 -17.29
C GLU A 239 -16.27 2.80 -17.18
#